data_AF-V4LLA1-F1
#
_entry.id   AF-V4LLA1-F1
#
_cell.length_a   1.000
_cell.length_b   1.000
_cell.length_c   1.000
_cell.angle_alpha   90.00
_cell.angle_beta   90.00
_cell.angle_gamma   90.00
#
_symmetry.space_group_name_H-M   'P 1'
#
loop_
_entity.id
_entity.type
_entity.pdbx_description
1 polymer ?
#
loop_
_entity_poly.entity_id
_entity_poly.type
_entity_poly.pdbx_seq_one_letter_code
_entity_poly.pdbx_strand_id
1 'polypeptide(L)'
;MQEILLEPYGGQVLGLTVAQTTRLTAIWAFGSLAAFALAAHMLSHGSNAYRLAVYGALTGVFAFIAVIAADPLGSSLLFRFGAMLIGFGGGLFMVGTLTAAMDMAADGGQSGLALGAWGAIQATCYGISIGLGGIIRDVVIVAGPSTVVGLELAGPVLGYDFVYVLEILFLIAALITIIPLAMRKDSGRSRPSSKFGIAEMP
;
A
#
# COMPACT_ATOMS: atom_id res chain seq x y z
N MET A 1 0.86 8.11 0.11
CA MET A 1 1.65 8.96 -0.81
C MET A 1 1.47 8.62 -2.29
N GLN A 2 1.00 7.43 -2.65
CA GLN A 2 1.31 6.82 -3.95
C GLN A 2 0.82 7.59 -5.19
N GLU A 3 -0.46 8.00 -5.27
CA GLU A 3 -0.94 8.74 -6.46
C GLU A 3 -0.22 10.08 -6.66
N ILE A 4 0.04 10.81 -5.56
CA ILE A 4 0.65 12.14 -5.57
C ILE A 4 2.08 12.15 -6.11
N LEU A 5 2.79 11.03 -6.03
CA LEU A 5 4.16 10.91 -6.53
C LEU A 5 4.25 10.15 -7.85
N LEU A 6 3.36 9.17 -8.09
CA LEU A 6 3.37 8.37 -9.32
C LEU A 6 3.00 9.19 -10.56
N GLU A 7 2.02 10.09 -10.48
CA GLU A 7 1.67 10.94 -11.63
C GLU A 7 2.80 11.90 -12.03
N PRO A 8 3.38 12.71 -11.12
CA PRO A 8 4.46 13.60 -11.51
C PRO A 8 5.75 12.84 -11.80
N TYR A 9 6.01 11.66 -11.21
CA TYR A 9 7.11 10.80 -11.64
C TYR A 9 6.94 10.33 -13.08
N GLY A 10 5.76 9.77 -13.41
CA GLY A 10 5.45 9.33 -14.77
C GLY A 10 5.59 10.45 -15.81
N GLY A 11 5.17 11.67 -15.48
CA GLY A 11 5.28 12.83 -16.36
C GLY A 11 6.71 13.40 -16.44
N GLN A 12 7.37 13.63 -15.30
CA GLN A 12 8.67 14.33 -15.23
C GLN A 12 9.86 13.42 -15.51
N VAL A 13 9.77 12.13 -15.18
CA VAL A 13 10.86 11.16 -15.31
C VAL A 13 10.71 10.32 -16.57
N LEU A 14 9.51 9.77 -16.81
CA LEU A 14 9.25 8.89 -17.95
C LEU A 14 8.63 9.61 -19.17
N GLY A 15 8.39 10.92 -19.09
CA GLY A 15 7.84 11.73 -20.19
C GLY A 15 6.41 11.36 -20.60
N LEU A 16 5.62 10.75 -19.70
CA LEU A 16 4.25 10.34 -19.99
C LEU A 16 3.31 11.54 -20.15
N THR A 17 2.33 11.42 -21.05
CA THR A 17 1.28 12.43 -21.22
C THR A 17 0.25 12.37 -20.08
N VAL A 18 -0.51 13.45 -19.88
CA VAL A 18 -1.59 13.50 -18.86
C VAL A 18 -2.60 12.37 -19.05
N ALA A 19 -2.96 12.04 -20.30
CA ALA A 19 -3.86 10.92 -20.58
C ALA A 19 -3.26 9.56 -20.19
N GLN A 20 -1.94 9.40 -20.24
CA GLN A 20 -1.25 8.19 -19.81
C GLN A 20 -1.13 8.09 -18.29
N THR A 21 -0.97 9.21 -17.59
CA THR A 21 -0.97 9.23 -16.11
C THR A 21 -2.38 8.99 -15.55
N THR A 22 -3.45 9.52 -16.16
CA THR A 22 -4.83 9.17 -15.76
C THR A 22 -5.12 7.66 -15.89
N ARG A 23 -4.56 7.00 -16.92
CA ARG A 23 -4.67 5.55 -17.06
C ARG A 23 -3.92 4.80 -15.96
N LEU A 24 -2.86 5.38 -15.41
CA LEU A 24 -2.09 4.81 -14.31
C LEU A 24 -2.97 4.70 -13.05
N THR A 25 -3.73 5.75 -12.75
CA THR A 25 -4.71 5.79 -11.65
C THR A 25 -5.79 4.71 -11.82
N ALA A 26 -6.30 4.53 -13.04
CA ALA A 26 -7.24 3.45 -13.34
C ALA A 26 -6.59 2.05 -13.15
N ILE A 27 -5.34 1.87 -13.55
CA ILE A 27 -4.59 0.60 -13.37
C ILE A 27 -4.35 0.31 -11.88
N TRP A 28 -3.97 1.32 -11.11
CA TRP A 28 -3.82 1.23 -9.66
C TRP A 28 -5.15 0.84 -8.99
N ALA A 29 -6.24 1.53 -9.34
CA ALA A 29 -7.58 1.25 -8.79
C ALA A 29 -8.06 -0.17 -9.16
N PHE A 30 -7.77 -0.62 -10.38
CA PHE A 30 -8.04 -1.99 -10.81
C PHE A 30 -7.27 -3.02 -9.98
N GLY A 31 -5.98 -2.77 -9.71
CA GLY A 31 -5.18 -3.58 -8.79
C GLY A 31 -5.80 -3.68 -7.39
N SER A 32 -6.23 -2.54 -6.83
CA SER A 32 -6.91 -2.49 -5.53
C SER A 32 -8.21 -3.29 -5.51
N LEU A 33 -9.03 -3.18 -6.57
CA LEU A 33 -10.28 -3.94 -6.69
C LEU A 33 -10.04 -5.45 -6.76
N ALA A 34 -9.03 -5.88 -7.53
CA ALA A 34 -8.63 -7.29 -7.59
C ALA A 34 -8.17 -7.81 -6.22
N ALA A 35 -7.43 -6.99 -5.46
CA ALA A 35 -7.04 -7.32 -4.10
C ALA A 35 -8.24 -7.43 -3.15
N PHE A 36 -9.24 -6.54 -3.25
CA PHE A 36 -10.45 -6.64 -2.44
C PHE A 36 -11.25 -7.92 -2.76
N ALA A 37 -11.38 -8.27 -4.05
CA ALA A 37 -12.02 -9.51 -4.46
C ALA A 37 -11.29 -10.75 -3.91
N LEU A 38 -9.96 -10.78 -4.02
CA LEU A 38 -9.14 -11.86 -3.48
C LEU A 38 -9.23 -11.94 -1.95
N ALA A 39 -9.15 -10.80 -1.27
CA ALA A 39 -9.27 -10.71 0.17
C ALA A 39 -10.62 -11.23 0.68
N ALA A 40 -11.72 -10.81 0.05
CA ALA A 40 -13.06 -11.28 0.37
C ALA A 40 -13.19 -12.81 0.16
N HIS A 41 -12.60 -13.33 -0.91
CA HIS A 41 -12.56 -14.76 -1.17
C HIS A 41 -11.73 -15.51 -0.09
N MET A 42 -10.52 -15.06 0.22
CA MET A 42 -9.66 -15.73 1.21
C MET A 42 -10.25 -15.69 2.62
N LEU A 43 -10.80 -14.54 3.04
CA LEU A 43 -11.40 -14.37 4.36
C LEU A 43 -12.70 -15.18 4.53
N SER A 44 -13.49 -15.33 3.46
CA SER A 44 -14.70 -16.18 3.50
C SER A 44 -14.37 -17.67 3.64
N HIS A 45 -13.18 -18.10 3.22
CA HIS A 45 -12.66 -19.46 3.41
C HIS A 45 -11.88 -19.64 4.72
N GLY A 46 -11.93 -18.67 5.64
CA GLY A 46 -11.30 -18.77 6.96
C GLY A 46 -9.79 -18.51 6.96
N SER A 47 -9.25 -17.83 5.95
CA SER A 47 -7.83 -17.41 5.96
C SER A 47 -7.56 -16.39 7.07
N ASN A 48 -6.34 -16.42 7.60
CA ASN A 48 -5.87 -15.49 8.62
C ASN A 48 -5.67 -14.06 8.05
N ALA A 49 -6.25 -13.07 8.71
CA ALA A 49 -6.18 -11.65 8.32
C ALA A 49 -4.76 -11.07 8.36
N TYR A 50 -3.92 -11.48 9.32
CA TYR A 50 -2.52 -11.06 9.40
C TYR A 50 -1.71 -11.56 8.21
N ARG A 51 -1.97 -12.78 7.73
CA ARG A 51 -1.30 -13.31 6.52
C ARG A 51 -1.64 -12.50 5.28
N LEU A 52 -2.89 -12.09 5.15
CA LEU A 52 -3.33 -11.21 4.06
C LEU A 52 -2.57 -9.88 4.10
N ALA A 53 -2.41 -9.30 5.29
CA ALA A 53 -1.63 -8.09 5.47
C ALA A 53 -0.14 -8.28 5.10
N VAL A 54 0.46 -9.42 5.49
CA VAL A 54 1.84 -9.76 5.09
C VAL A 54 1.98 -9.88 3.57
N TYR A 55 1.06 -10.57 2.89
CA TYR A 55 1.09 -10.68 1.42
C TYR A 55 0.93 -9.32 0.75
N GLY A 56 0.08 -8.45 1.29
CA GLY A 56 -0.07 -7.08 0.81
C GLY A 56 1.22 -6.26 0.93
N ALA A 57 1.84 -6.27 2.11
CA ALA A 57 3.09 -5.54 2.35
C ALA A 57 4.26 -6.09 1.51
N LEU A 58 4.40 -7.42 1.39
CA LEU A 58 5.40 -8.03 0.52
C LEU A 58 5.20 -7.63 -0.94
N THR A 59 3.96 -7.68 -1.43
CA THR A 59 3.64 -7.26 -2.80
C THR A 59 3.97 -5.78 -3.00
N GLY A 60 3.67 -4.93 -2.01
CA GLY A 60 4.04 -3.51 -2.03
C GLY A 60 5.55 -3.29 -2.16
N VAL A 61 6.38 -4.05 -1.43
CA VAL A 61 7.84 -3.96 -1.54
C VAL A 61 8.30 -4.26 -2.97
N PHE A 62 7.82 -5.36 -3.57
CA PHE A 62 8.14 -5.69 -4.96
C PHE A 62 7.63 -4.64 -5.94
N ALA A 63 6.47 -4.05 -5.66
CA ALA A 63 5.87 -3.02 -6.49
C ALA A 63 6.74 -1.75 -6.53
N PHE A 64 7.22 -1.28 -5.38
CA PHE A 64 8.11 -0.13 -5.30
C PHE A 64 9.48 -0.38 -5.94
N ILE A 65 10.04 -1.58 -5.76
CA ILE A 65 11.27 -1.97 -6.45
C ILE A 65 11.05 -1.94 -7.97
N ALA A 66 9.92 -2.44 -8.48
CA ALA A 66 9.59 -2.39 -9.90
C ALA A 66 9.41 -0.96 -10.42
N VAL A 67 8.84 -0.05 -9.62
CA VAL A 67 8.72 1.38 -9.96
C VAL A 67 10.09 2.04 -10.08
N ILE A 68 10.97 1.87 -9.08
CA ILE A 68 12.33 2.43 -9.10
C ILE A 68 13.13 1.85 -10.28
N ALA A 69 12.99 0.56 -10.56
CA ALA A 69 13.68 -0.09 -11.68
C ALA A 69 13.16 0.34 -13.06
N ALA A 70 11.98 0.96 -13.15
CA ALA A 70 11.40 1.36 -14.42
C ALA A 70 12.14 2.51 -15.10
N ASP A 71 12.75 3.42 -14.31
CA ASP A 71 13.54 4.54 -14.82
C ASP A 71 14.85 4.11 -15.53
N PRO A 72 15.79 3.39 -14.89
CA PRO A 72 17.02 2.96 -15.56
C PRO A 72 16.78 2.01 -16.74
N LEU A 73 15.61 1.34 -16.79
CA LEU A 73 15.20 0.50 -17.90
C LEU A 73 14.39 1.24 -18.97
N GLY A 74 14.01 2.50 -18.75
CA GLY A 74 13.16 3.29 -19.64
C GLY A 74 11.81 2.63 -19.95
N SER A 75 11.29 1.79 -19.05
CA SER A 75 10.15 0.90 -19.34
C SER A 75 8.86 1.39 -18.70
N SER A 76 8.06 2.12 -19.49
CA SER A 76 6.72 2.55 -19.04
C SER A 76 5.77 1.38 -18.74
N LEU A 77 6.00 0.20 -19.32
CA LEU A 77 5.21 -0.99 -19.02
C LEU A 77 5.52 -1.52 -17.62
N LEU A 78 6.79 -1.56 -17.23
CA LEU A 78 7.21 -1.95 -15.89
C LEU A 78 6.67 -0.99 -14.84
N PHE A 79 6.68 0.31 -15.14
CA PHE A 79 6.08 1.34 -14.28
C PHE A 79 4.58 1.12 -14.06
N ARG A 80 3.81 0.85 -15.14
CA ARG A 80 2.38 0.54 -15.06
C ARG A 80 2.10 -0.73 -14.26
N PHE A 81 2.91 -1.76 -14.45
CA PHE A 81 2.81 -2.99 -13.68
C PHE A 81 3.12 -2.75 -12.20
N GLY A 82 4.14 -1.96 -11.89
CA GLY A 82 4.44 -1.49 -10.54
C GLY A 82 3.24 -0.77 -9.92
N ALA A 83 2.63 0.20 -10.61
CA ALA A 83 1.44 0.90 -10.14
C ALA A 83 0.24 -0.03 -9.87
N MET A 84 0.04 -1.05 -10.73
CA MET A 84 -0.99 -2.08 -10.50
C MET A 84 -0.71 -2.88 -9.22
N LEU A 85 0.54 -3.34 -9.04
CA LEU A 85 0.96 -4.11 -7.86
C LEU A 85 0.91 -3.26 -6.59
N ILE A 86 1.16 -1.97 -6.69
CA ILE A 86 1.02 -1.02 -5.59
C ILE A 86 -0.44 -1.01 -5.10
N GLY A 87 -1.40 -0.86 -6.02
CA GLY A 87 -2.83 -0.90 -5.67
C GLY A 87 -3.25 -2.25 -5.10
N PHE A 88 -2.79 -3.34 -5.72
CA PHE A 88 -3.08 -4.70 -5.25
C PHE A 88 -2.50 -4.96 -3.84
N GLY A 89 -1.22 -4.67 -3.61
CA GLY A 89 -0.57 -4.84 -2.32
C GLY A 89 -1.21 -3.96 -1.23
N GLY A 90 -1.50 -2.70 -1.56
CA GLY A 90 -2.21 -1.77 -0.67
C GLY A 90 -3.61 -2.25 -0.29
N GLY A 91 -4.36 -2.79 -1.25
CA GLY A 91 -5.70 -3.34 -1.02
C GLY A 91 -5.68 -4.54 -0.07
N LEU A 92 -4.77 -5.50 -0.28
CA LEU A 92 -4.61 -6.66 0.61
C LEU A 92 -4.18 -6.24 2.02
N PHE A 93 -3.24 -5.29 2.11
CA PHE A 93 -2.77 -4.75 3.39
C PHE A 93 -3.89 -4.05 4.17
N MET A 94 -4.67 -3.21 3.48
CA MET A 94 -5.78 -2.49 4.08
C MET A 94 -6.84 -3.45 4.64
N VAL A 95 -7.29 -4.42 3.83
CA VAL A 95 -8.32 -5.37 4.27
C VAL A 95 -7.79 -6.28 5.38
N GLY A 96 -6.54 -6.76 5.27
CA GLY A 96 -5.91 -7.61 6.27
C GLY A 96 -5.76 -6.92 7.63
N THR A 97 -5.24 -5.68 7.65
CA THR A 97 -5.05 -4.93 8.90
C THR A 97 -6.37 -4.53 9.54
N LEU A 98 -7.35 -4.11 8.75
CA LEU A 98 -8.68 -3.78 9.26
C LEU A 98 -9.37 -5.01 9.88
N THR A 99 -9.37 -6.13 9.15
CA THR A 99 -10.00 -7.37 9.63
C THR A 99 -9.32 -7.86 10.91
N ALA A 100 -7.98 -7.81 10.96
CA ALA A 100 -7.23 -8.15 12.17
C ALA A 100 -7.58 -7.23 13.35
N ALA A 101 -7.71 -5.92 13.14
CA ALA A 101 -8.10 -5.00 14.19
C ALA A 101 -9.51 -5.28 14.73
N MET A 102 -10.46 -5.60 13.85
CA MET A 102 -11.82 -5.97 14.23
C MET A 102 -11.88 -7.31 14.98
N ASP A 103 -11.10 -8.31 14.55
CA ASP A 103 -11.03 -9.62 15.18
C ASP A 103 -10.41 -9.52 16.59
N MET A 104 -9.43 -8.63 16.81
CA MET A 104 -8.85 -8.38 18.15
C MET A 104 -9.85 -7.76 19.14
N ALA A 105 -10.80 -6.95 18.64
CA ALA A 105 -11.77 -6.24 19.48
C ALA A 105 -13.13 -6.95 19.59
N ALA A 106 -13.28 -8.11 18.95
CA ALA A 106 -14.53 -8.86 18.88
C ALA A 106 -15.04 -9.30 20.27
N ASP A 107 -14.14 -9.66 21.18
CA ASP A 107 -14.50 -10.25 22.48
C ASP A 107 -15.18 -9.28 23.45
N GLY A 108 -14.99 -7.97 23.25
CA GLY A 108 -15.58 -6.93 24.07
C GLY A 108 -16.78 -6.24 23.42
N GLY A 109 -17.21 -6.65 22.22
CA GLY A 109 -18.19 -5.91 21.43
C GLY A 109 -17.67 -4.53 20.97
N GLN A 110 -16.35 -4.34 20.96
CA GLN A 110 -15.71 -3.05 20.68
C GLN A 110 -15.23 -2.93 19.23
N SER A 111 -15.71 -3.79 18.32
CA SER A 111 -15.30 -3.77 16.90
C SER A 111 -15.56 -2.41 16.24
N GLY A 112 -16.61 -1.69 16.64
CA GLY A 112 -16.88 -0.32 16.18
C GLY A 112 -15.86 0.71 16.65
N LEU A 113 -15.39 0.60 17.91
CA LEU A 113 -14.31 1.43 18.44
C LEU A 113 -12.98 1.12 17.75
N ALA A 114 -12.70 -0.15 17.49
CA ALA A 114 -11.51 -0.56 16.74
C ALA A 114 -11.51 -0.06 15.30
N LEU A 115 -12.65 -0.14 14.61
CA LEU A 115 -12.84 0.43 13.28
C LEU A 115 -12.61 1.95 13.29
N GLY A 116 -13.15 2.65 14.29
CA GLY A 116 -12.95 4.09 14.48
C GLY A 116 -11.49 4.45 14.72
N ALA A 117 -10.80 3.74 15.62
CA ALA A 117 -9.39 3.98 15.93
C ALA A 117 -8.47 3.67 14.72
N TRP A 118 -8.72 2.56 14.02
CA TRP A 118 -7.98 2.21 12.79
C TRP A 118 -8.16 3.29 11.72
N GLY A 119 -9.39 3.76 11.49
CA GLY A 119 -9.69 4.81 10.52
C GLY A 119 -9.06 6.16 10.91
N ALA A 120 -9.09 6.53 12.19
CA ALA A 120 -8.49 7.76 12.69
C ALA A 120 -6.97 7.78 12.46
N ILE A 121 -6.27 6.72 12.87
CA ILE A 121 -4.82 6.60 12.66
C ILE A 121 -4.50 6.62 11.16
N GLN A 122 -5.26 5.89 10.34
CA GLN A 122 -5.05 5.88 8.90
C GLN A 122 -5.19 7.28 8.31
N ALA A 123 -6.26 8.02 8.64
CA ALA A 123 -6.49 9.37 8.14
C ALA A 123 -5.38 10.34 8.58
N THR A 124 -4.95 10.27 9.84
CA THR A 124 -3.84 11.09 10.36
C THR A 124 -2.53 10.76 9.66
N CYS A 125 -2.17 9.48 9.56
CA CYS A 125 -0.97 9.05 8.87
C CYS A 125 -1.01 9.43 7.39
N TYR A 126 -2.15 9.28 6.72
CA TYR A 126 -2.33 9.64 5.31
C TYR A 126 -2.15 11.15 5.09
N GLY A 127 -2.74 11.99 5.94
CA GLY A 127 -2.57 13.44 5.87
C GLY A 127 -1.12 13.87 6.09
N ILE A 128 -0.47 13.35 7.14
CA ILE A 128 0.96 13.60 7.42
C ILE A 128 1.82 13.15 6.25
N SER A 129 1.51 11.97 5.70
CA SER A 129 2.21 11.35 4.59
C SER A 129 2.12 12.20 3.31
N ILE A 130 0.97 12.77 2.98
CA ILE A 130 0.84 13.68 1.83
C ILE A 130 1.73 14.92 2.00
N GLY A 131 1.69 15.56 3.17
CA GLY A 131 2.47 16.76 3.42
C GLY A 131 3.98 16.49 3.46
N LEU A 132 4.41 15.51 4.26
CA LEU A 132 5.83 15.17 4.41
C LEU A 132 6.43 14.59 3.12
N GLY A 133 5.68 13.80 2.35
CA GLY A 133 6.18 13.23 1.10
C GLY A 133 6.57 14.29 0.09
N GLY A 134 5.73 15.33 -0.08
CA GLY A 134 6.04 16.47 -0.94
C GLY A 134 7.24 17.28 -0.44
N ILE A 135 7.27 17.60 0.86
CA ILE A 135 8.39 18.36 1.47
C ILE A 135 9.71 17.60 1.34
N ILE A 136 9.73 16.30 1.65
CA ILE A 136 10.94 15.46 1.54
C ILE A 136 11.42 15.44 0.10
N ARG A 137 10.51 15.19 -0.86
CA ARG A 137 10.84 15.21 -2.28
C ARG A 137 11.47 16.55 -2.67
N ASP A 138 10.83 17.66 -2.33
CA ASP A 138 11.26 19.00 -2.74
C ASP A 138 12.60 19.39 -2.08
N VAL A 139 12.79 19.07 -0.80
CA VAL A 139 14.06 19.27 -0.08
C VAL A 139 15.17 18.44 -0.72
N VAL A 140 14.94 17.18 -1.07
CA VAL A 140 15.95 16.33 -1.71
C VAL A 140 16.29 16.84 -3.12
N ILE A 141 15.31 17.34 -3.88
CA ILE A 141 15.55 17.98 -5.18
C ILE A 141 16.42 19.24 -5.03
N VAL A 142 16.16 20.07 -4.02
CA VAL A 142 16.90 21.33 -3.78
C VAL A 142 18.27 21.09 -3.13
N ALA A 143 18.38 20.09 -2.26
CA ALA A 143 19.62 19.72 -1.56
C ALA A 143 20.52 18.76 -2.35
N GLY A 144 20.04 18.24 -3.48
CA GLY A 144 20.81 17.40 -4.39
C GLY A 144 22.08 18.13 -4.85
N PRO A 145 23.27 17.51 -4.73
CA PRO A 145 24.52 18.22 -4.95
C PRO A 145 24.64 18.71 -6.39
N SER A 146 25.04 19.97 -6.52
CA SER A 146 26.03 20.36 -7.51
C SER A 146 27.24 19.42 -7.36
N THR A 147 27.42 18.51 -8.32
CA THR A 147 28.65 17.72 -8.59
C THR A 147 29.29 17.00 -7.39
N VAL A 148 29.03 15.69 -7.20
CA VAL A 148 29.93 14.83 -6.37
C VAL A 148 30.33 13.49 -7.00
N VAL A 149 29.72 12.98 -8.07
CA VAL A 149 30.13 11.64 -8.60
C VAL A 149 30.11 11.50 -10.13
N GLY A 150 30.49 12.54 -10.90
CA GLY A 150 30.83 12.39 -12.34
C GLY A 150 29.78 11.77 -13.28
N LEU A 151 28.59 11.47 -12.77
CA LEU A 151 27.39 11.04 -13.47
C LEU A 151 26.40 12.17 -13.24
N GLU A 152 25.92 12.79 -14.31
CA GLU A 152 24.83 13.78 -14.26
C GLU A 152 23.51 13.11 -13.85
N LEU A 153 23.42 12.54 -12.65
CA LEU A 153 22.13 12.20 -12.01
C LEU A 153 21.50 13.45 -11.36
N ALA A 154 21.70 14.63 -11.94
CA ALA A 154 21.12 15.87 -11.45
C ALA A 154 19.71 16.02 -12.05
N GLY A 155 18.69 15.56 -11.33
CA GLY A 155 17.30 15.73 -11.76
C GLY A 155 16.24 15.31 -10.74
N PRO A 156 14.95 15.54 -11.04
CA PRO A 156 13.80 15.21 -10.18
C PRO A 156 13.78 13.76 -9.67
N VAL A 157 14.38 12.84 -10.42
CA VAL A 157 14.47 11.39 -10.15
C VAL A 157 14.95 11.08 -8.73
N LEU A 158 16.04 11.73 -8.28
CA LEU A 158 16.62 11.48 -6.95
C LEU A 158 15.64 11.76 -5.81
N GLY A 159 14.80 12.79 -5.96
CA GLY A 159 13.78 13.14 -4.97
C GLY A 159 12.69 12.09 -4.87
N TYR A 160 12.24 11.57 -6.01
CA TYR A 160 11.20 10.53 -6.04
C TYR A 160 11.72 9.17 -5.56
N ASP A 161 12.89 8.75 -6.04
CA ASP A 161 13.49 7.48 -5.64
C ASP A 161 13.77 7.44 -4.14
N PHE A 162 14.22 8.56 -3.55
CA PHE A 162 14.40 8.66 -2.10
C PHE A 162 13.09 8.40 -1.34
N VAL A 163 11.98 8.98 -1.78
CA VAL A 163 10.68 8.74 -1.14
C VAL A 163 10.23 7.29 -1.33
N TYR A 164 10.43 6.69 -2.51
CA TYR A 164 10.10 5.28 -2.74
C TYR A 164 10.93 4.33 -1.89
N VAL A 165 12.22 4.61 -1.67
CA VAL A 165 13.06 3.85 -0.74
C VAL A 165 12.55 4.00 0.70
N LEU A 166 12.17 5.20 1.11
CA LEU A 166 11.57 5.44 2.43
C LEU A 166 10.26 4.64 2.60
N GLU A 167 9.41 4.57 1.57
CA GLU A 167 8.19 3.76 1.60
C GLU A 167 8.50 2.26 1.73
N ILE A 168 9.52 1.76 1.03
CA ILE A 168 9.99 0.37 1.19
C ILE A 168 10.42 0.11 2.65
N LEU A 169 11.17 1.03 3.26
CA LEU A 169 11.60 0.89 4.66
C LEU A 169 10.41 0.83 5.62
N PHE A 170 9.37 1.65 5.40
CA PHE A 170 8.15 1.57 6.20
C PHE A 170 7.37 0.27 6.00
N LEU A 171 7.31 -0.26 4.77
CA LEU A 171 6.71 -1.57 4.52
C LEU A 171 7.49 -2.69 5.20
N ILE A 172 8.82 -2.63 5.20
CA ILE A 172 9.67 -3.59 5.93
C ILE A 172 9.41 -3.48 7.44
N ALA A 173 9.32 -2.27 8.00
CA ALA A 173 8.98 -2.09 9.41
C ALA A 173 7.58 -2.66 9.76
N ALA A 174 6.60 -2.47 8.87
CA ALA A 174 5.28 -3.08 9.02
C ALA A 174 5.35 -4.61 8.98
N LEU A 175 6.15 -5.19 8.08
CA LEU A 175 6.37 -6.64 8.00
C LEU A 175 7.00 -7.18 9.29
N ILE A 176 8.04 -6.54 9.81
CA ILE A 176 8.67 -6.94 11.08
C ILE A 176 7.64 -7.00 12.23
N THR A 177 6.67 -6.09 12.22
CA THR A 177 5.62 -6.02 13.24
C THR A 177 4.52 -7.08 13.04
N ILE A 178 4.11 -7.32 11.80
CA ILE A 178 2.95 -8.18 11.49
C ILE A 178 3.33 -9.66 11.35
N ILE A 179 4.53 -9.99 10.86
CA ILE A 179 4.97 -11.39 10.65
C ILE A 179 4.84 -12.23 11.93
N PRO A 180 5.31 -11.78 13.11
CA PRO A 180 5.15 -12.55 14.35
C PRO A 180 3.69 -12.82 14.70
N LEU A 181 2.77 -11.90 14.37
CA LEU A 181 1.34 -12.05 14.58
C LEU A 181 0.74 -13.06 13.59
N ALA A 182 1.18 -13.04 12.34
CA ALA A 182 0.76 -13.99 11.30
C ALA A 182 1.27 -15.43 11.54
N MET A 183 2.34 -15.58 12.33
CA MET A 183 2.92 -16.88 12.71
C MET A 183 2.28 -17.47 13.97
N ARG A 184 1.52 -16.69 14.75
CA ARG A 184 0.77 -17.24 15.89
C ARG A 184 -0.28 -18.21 15.33
N LYS A 185 -0.26 -19.45 15.84
CA LYS A 185 -1.21 -20.49 15.43
C LYS A 185 -2.60 -20.01 15.83
N ASP A 186 -3.50 -19.86 14.85
CA ASP A 186 -4.89 -19.49 15.12
C ASP A 186 -5.48 -20.52 16.08
N SER A 187 -5.76 -20.10 17.31
CA SER A 187 -6.51 -20.87 18.28
C SER A 187 -7.97 -20.91 17.84
N GLY A 188 -8.26 -21.64 16.75
CA GLY A 188 -9.58 -22.16 16.37
C GLY A 188 -10.79 -21.28 16.68
N ARG A 189 -10.76 -19.98 16.38
CA ARG A 189 -11.96 -19.15 16.42
C ARG A 189 -12.75 -19.39 15.14
N SER A 190 -13.45 -20.52 15.12
CA SER A 190 -14.56 -20.73 14.20
C SER A 190 -15.50 -19.55 14.38
N ARG A 191 -15.56 -18.63 13.40
CA ARG A 191 -16.65 -17.65 13.34
C ARG A 191 -17.94 -18.45 13.43
N PRO A 192 -18.79 -18.25 14.45
CA PRO A 192 -20.09 -18.90 14.44
C PRO A 192 -20.75 -18.45 13.14
N SER A 193 -21.15 -19.42 12.30
CA SER A 193 -21.94 -19.10 11.11
C SER A 193 -23.26 -18.57 11.63
N SER A 194 -23.34 -17.26 11.84
CA SER A 194 -24.60 -16.54 11.81
C SER A 194 -25.09 -16.71 10.37
N LYS A 195 -25.75 -17.85 10.11
CA LYS A 195 -26.73 -17.93 9.04
C LYS A 195 -27.68 -16.80 9.38
N PHE A 196 -27.59 -15.72 8.61
CA PHE A 196 -28.53 -14.61 8.69
C PHE A 196 -29.91 -15.21 8.42
N GLY A 197 -30.57 -15.59 9.52
CA GLY A 197 -31.79 -16.35 9.51
C GLY A 197 -32.90 -15.37 9.21
N ILE A 198 -33.49 -15.52 8.03
CA ILE A 198 -34.74 -14.87 7.61
C ILE A 198 -35.92 -15.20 8.56
N ALA A 199 -35.67 -15.98 9.62
CA ALA A 199 -36.58 -16.33 10.70
C ALA A 199 -36.64 -15.29 11.85
N GLU A 200 -35.80 -14.24 11.82
CA GLU A 200 -35.81 -13.15 12.81
C GLU A 200 -36.42 -11.84 12.28
N MET A 201 -37.05 -11.86 11.09
CA MET A 201 -37.85 -10.71 10.63
C MET A 201 -39.29 -10.83 11.18
N PRO A 202 -39.83 -9.77 11.81
CA PRO A 202 -41.19 -9.76 12.37
C PRO A 202 -42.28 -9.87 11.30
#